data_AF-A0A1W2C1Q3-F1
#
_entry.id   AF-A0A1W2C1Q3-F1
#
_cell.length_a   1.000
_cell.length_b   1.000
_cell.length_c   1.000
_cell.angle_alpha   90.00
_cell.angle_beta   90.00
_cell.angle_gamma   90.00
#
_symmetry.space_group_name_H-M   'P 1'
#
loop_
_entity.id
_entity.type
_entity.pdbx_description
1 polymer ?
#
loop_
_entity_poly.entity_id
_entity_poly.type
_entity_poly.pdbx_seq_one_letter_code
_entity_poly.pdbx_strand_id
1 'polypeptide(L)'
;MIIREAAAKDAEALKVLYFEHLTKYPPQEEQNMAVWKKLLAEYENDNYNYILIAEENGEVVSSVQMSIIRSMTHNVRPFAVIENVVTHADHRQKGYASALLQKASDIAKAFHCYKISLETGSNKESTLNFYRQNGFAIDEKHSCLKRLD
;
A
#
# COMPACT_ATOMS: atom_id res chain seq x y z
N MET A 1 -1.94 8.04 -16.66
CA MET A 1 -1.70 7.74 -15.24
C MET A 1 -1.91 8.95 -14.33
N ILE A 2 -2.74 8.82 -13.29
CA ILE A 2 -2.93 9.77 -12.20
C ILE A 2 -2.65 9.05 -10.88
N ILE A 3 -1.82 9.64 -10.01
CA ILE A 3 -1.57 9.15 -8.65
C ILE A 3 -2.32 10.02 -7.66
N ARG A 4 -3.18 9.43 -6.84
CA ARG A 4 -4.01 10.15 -5.85
C ARG A 4 -4.35 9.27 -4.66
N GLU A 5 -4.86 9.89 -3.59
CA GLU A 5 -5.53 9.16 -2.53
C GLU A 5 -6.83 8.54 -3.05
N ALA A 6 -7.14 7.34 -2.57
CA ALA A 6 -8.40 6.68 -2.82
C ALA A 6 -9.53 7.43 -2.14
N ALA A 7 -10.66 7.48 -2.82
CA ALA A 7 -11.88 8.09 -2.31
C ALA A 7 -13.00 7.06 -2.17
N ALA A 8 -14.09 7.43 -1.50
CA ALA A 8 -15.24 6.53 -1.31
C ALA A 8 -15.75 5.90 -2.63
N LYS A 9 -15.67 6.61 -3.75
CA LYS A 9 -16.06 6.10 -5.08
C LYS A 9 -15.21 4.94 -5.60
N ASP A 10 -14.01 4.74 -5.06
CA ASP A 10 -13.06 3.72 -5.51
C ASP A 10 -13.24 2.38 -4.79
N ALA A 11 -14.21 2.27 -3.87
CA ALA A 11 -14.40 1.11 -3.01
C ALA A 11 -14.55 -0.20 -3.79
N GLU A 12 -15.39 -0.20 -4.82
CA GLU A 12 -15.63 -1.37 -5.66
C GLU A 12 -14.37 -1.79 -6.42
N ALA A 13 -13.62 -0.82 -6.98
CA ALA A 13 -12.40 -1.11 -7.73
C ALA A 13 -11.27 -1.62 -6.81
N LEU A 14 -11.15 -1.07 -5.60
CA LEU A 14 -10.21 -1.57 -4.61
C LEU A 14 -10.54 -2.99 -4.15
N LYS A 15 -11.83 -3.32 -3.97
CA LYS A 15 -12.25 -4.69 -3.68
C LYS A 15 -11.79 -5.65 -4.77
N VAL A 16 -12.00 -5.31 -6.05
CA VAL A 16 -11.52 -6.11 -7.19
C VAL A 16 -10.00 -6.29 -7.12
N LEU A 17 -9.23 -5.21 -6.99
CA LEU A 17 -7.78 -5.28 -6.85
C LEU A 17 -7.33 -6.21 -5.72
N TYR A 18 -7.93 -6.07 -4.55
CA TYR A 18 -7.52 -6.85 -3.38
C TYR A 18 -7.92 -8.32 -3.50
N PHE A 19 -9.10 -8.62 -4.02
CA PHE A 19 -9.63 -9.98 -4.03
C PHE A 19 -9.08 -10.79 -5.21
N GLU A 20 -8.86 -10.16 -6.36
CA GLU A 20 -8.46 -10.84 -7.59
C GLU A 20 -6.95 -10.80 -7.85
N HIS A 21 -6.23 -9.81 -7.28
CA HIS A 21 -4.82 -9.59 -7.63
C HIS A 21 -3.84 -9.52 -6.45
N LEU A 22 -4.30 -9.31 -5.22
CA LEU A 22 -3.45 -9.23 -4.03
C LEU A 22 -3.42 -10.55 -3.24
N THR A 23 -4.58 -11.05 -2.83
CA THR A 23 -4.68 -12.24 -1.97
C THR A 23 -4.81 -13.54 -2.77
N LYS A 24 -4.22 -14.62 -2.26
CA LYS A 24 -4.43 -15.97 -2.78
C LYS A 24 -5.76 -16.58 -2.31
N TYR A 25 -6.28 -16.11 -1.18
CA TYR A 25 -7.47 -16.63 -0.53
C TYR A 25 -8.41 -15.47 -0.21
N PRO A 26 -9.21 -15.01 -1.20
CA PRO A 26 -10.14 -13.92 -0.97
C PRO A 26 -11.28 -14.37 -0.05
N PRO A 27 -11.81 -13.45 0.78
CA PRO A 27 -13.02 -13.67 1.56
C PRO A 27 -14.17 -14.18 0.67
N GLN A 28 -14.92 -15.15 1.18
CA GLN A 28 -16.10 -15.70 0.50
C GLN A 28 -17.40 -15.03 0.95
N GLU A 29 -17.34 -14.29 2.06
CA GLU A 29 -18.47 -13.58 2.62
C GLU A 29 -18.85 -12.38 1.75
N GLU A 30 -20.14 -12.05 1.76
CA GLU A 30 -20.62 -10.82 1.11
C GLU A 30 -20.01 -9.59 1.79
N GLN A 31 -19.41 -8.74 0.97
CA GLN A 31 -18.75 -7.53 1.45
C GLN A 31 -19.74 -6.37 1.52
N ASN A 32 -19.85 -5.73 2.68
CA ASN A 32 -20.67 -4.53 2.84
C ASN A 32 -19.95 -3.30 2.27
N MET A 33 -20.27 -2.94 1.02
CA MET A 33 -19.64 -1.81 0.35
C MET A 33 -19.88 -0.46 1.05
N ALA A 34 -20.93 -0.31 1.87
CA ALA A 34 -21.13 0.91 2.64
C ALA A 34 -20.06 1.08 3.73
N VAL A 35 -19.58 -0.03 4.32
CA VAL A 35 -18.47 -0.01 5.29
C VAL A 35 -17.17 0.38 4.60
N TRP A 36 -16.90 -0.18 3.41
CA TRP A 36 -15.72 0.17 2.61
C TRP A 36 -15.71 1.66 2.25
N LYS A 37 -16.84 2.18 1.76
CA LYS A 37 -17.00 3.60 1.40
C LYS A 37 -16.79 4.51 2.60
N LYS A 38 -17.35 4.14 3.76
CA LYS A 38 -17.16 4.87 5.01
C LYS A 38 -15.69 4.91 5.42
N LEU A 39 -15.00 3.76 5.40
CA LEU A 39 -13.59 3.68 5.77
C LEU A 39 -12.72 4.53 4.83
N LEU A 40 -12.98 4.49 3.51
CA LEU A 40 -12.26 5.34 2.56
C LEU A 40 -12.47 6.83 2.84
N ALA A 41 -13.71 7.24 3.14
CA ALA A 41 -13.98 8.62 3.53
C ALA A 41 -13.27 9.03 4.85
N GLU A 42 -13.08 8.09 5.79
CA GLU A 42 -12.27 8.33 6.99
C GLU A 42 -10.78 8.50 6.63
N TYR A 43 -10.24 7.67 5.74
CA TYR A 43 -8.87 7.78 5.25
C TYR A 43 -8.61 9.09 4.49
N GLU A 44 -9.55 9.56 3.67
CA GLU A 44 -9.45 10.86 2.97
C GLU A 44 -9.25 12.05 3.94
N ASN A 45 -9.68 11.90 5.20
CA ASN A 45 -9.55 12.91 6.24
C ASN A 45 -8.47 12.56 7.30
N ASP A 46 -7.73 11.46 7.12
CA ASP A 46 -6.69 11.01 8.03
C ASP A 46 -5.32 11.60 7.62
N ASN A 47 -4.55 12.05 8.60
CA ASN A 47 -3.21 12.61 8.38
C ASN A 47 -2.09 11.57 8.50
N TYR A 48 -2.40 10.33 8.85
CA TYR A 48 -1.43 9.29 9.15
C TYR A 48 -1.69 7.99 8.39
N ASN A 49 -2.89 7.76 7.87
CA ASN A 49 -3.22 6.54 7.13
C ASN A 49 -3.67 6.89 5.71
N TYR A 50 -3.12 6.18 4.73
CA TYR A 50 -3.29 6.47 3.33
C TYR A 50 -3.59 5.19 2.56
N ILE A 51 -4.53 5.26 1.63
CA ILE A 51 -4.66 4.32 0.53
C ILE A 51 -4.38 5.13 -0.74
N LEU A 52 -3.23 4.90 -1.36
CA LEU A 52 -2.84 5.57 -2.59
C LEU A 52 -3.20 4.68 -3.77
N ILE A 53 -3.73 5.27 -4.84
CA ILE A 53 -4.07 4.55 -6.05
C ILE A 53 -3.43 5.16 -7.30
N ALA A 54 -3.20 4.29 -8.28
CA ALA A 54 -2.89 4.69 -9.64
C ALA A 54 -4.12 4.48 -10.51
N GLU A 55 -4.55 5.54 -11.18
CA GLU A 55 -5.67 5.53 -12.11
C GLU A 55 -5.15 5.68 -13.55
N GLU A 56 -5.64 4.83 -14.46
CA GLU A 56 -5.37 4.89 -15.89
C GLU A 56 -6.71 4.82 -16.64
N ASN A 57 -6.99 5.79 -17.52
CA ASN A 57 -8.24 5.84 -18.29
C ASN A 57 -9.53 5.74 -17.44
N GLY A 58 -9.53 6.29 -16.23
CA GLY A 58 -10.68 6.24 -15.31
C GLY A 58 -10.79 4.95 -14.50
N GLU A 59 -9.86 4.01 -14.66
CA GLU A 59 -9.81 2.74 -13.94
C GLU A 59 -8.71 2.73 -12.88
N VAL A 60 -9.02 2.20 -11.69
CA VAL A 60 -8.04 1.99 -10.63
C VAL A 60 -7.23 0.72 -10.91
N VAL A 61 -5.97 0.87 -11.28
CA VAL A 61 -5.13 -0.23 -11.77
C VAL A 61 -4.06 -0.67 -10.78
N SER A 62 -3.81 0.10 -9.72
CA SER A 62 -2.83 -0.22 -8.69
C SER A 62 -3.17 0.49 -7.38
N SER A 63 -2.81 -0.13 -6.25
CA SER A 63 -2.98 0.44 -4.91
C SER A 63 -1.76 0.16 -4.02
N VAL A 64 -1.51 1.06 -3.07
CA VAL A 64 -0.56 0.93 -1.96
C VAL A 64 -1.23 1.48 -0.70
N GLN A 65 -1.24 0.69 0.38
CA GLN A 65 -1.65 1.16 1.71
C GLN A 65 -0.41 1.59 2.49
N MET A 66 -0.49 2.71 3.20
CA MET A 66 0.60 3.21 4.05
C MET A 66 0.06 3.79 5.35
N SER A 67 0.81 3.60 6.43
CA SER A 67 0.57 4.25 7.72
C SER A 67 1.85 4.91 8.26
N ILE A 68 1.71 6.10 8.83
CA ILE A 68 2.75 6.83 9.56
C ILE A 68 2.64 6.50 11.05
N ILE A 69 3.65 5.86 11.60
CA ILE A 69 3.72 5.48 13.02
C ILE A 69 4.57 6.49 13.76
N ARG A 70 3.94 7.21 14.70
CA ARG A 70 4.64 8.10 15.63
C ARG A 70 5.50 7.27 16.58
N SER A 71 6.74 7.70 16.82
CA SER A 71 7.68 7.00 17.68
C SER A 71 8.41 7.96 18.60
N MET A 72 8.77 7.47 19.78
CA MET A 72 9.64 8.16 20.73
C MET A 72 11.13 7.85 20.48
N THR A 73 11.43 6.87 19.62
CA THR A 73 12.81 6.51 19.28
C THR A 73 13.34 7.39 18.15
N HIS A 74 14.63 7.26 17.84
CA HIS A 74 15.31 8.02 16.79
C HIS A 74 15.07 9.54 16.88
N ASN A 75 15.15 10.09 18.10
CA ASN A 75 14.88 11.51 18.39
C ASN A 75 13.44 11.92 18.04
N VAL A 76 12.45 11.14 18.50
CA VAL A 76 11.01 11.39 18.30
C VAL A 76 10.64 11.48 16.81
N ARG A 77 11.34 10.71 15.96
CA ARG A 77 11.06 10.68 14.52
C ARG A 77 10.11 9.54 14.20
N PRO A 78 9.03 9.79 13.44
CA PRO A 78 8.12 8.74 13.02
C PRO A 78 8.79 7.78 12.02
N PHE A 79 8.12 6.68 11.69
CA PHE A 79 8.45 5.84 10.55
C PHE A 79 7.18 5.42 9.83
N ALA A 80 7.30 5.11 8.54
CA ALA A 80 6.16 4.61 7.78
C ALA A 80 6.19 3.07 7.69
N VAL A 81 5.00 2.48 7.52
CA VAL A 81 4.82 1.09 7.13
C VAL A 81 3.99 1.08 5.85
N ILE A 82 4.42 0.31 4.86
CA ILE A 82 3.69 0.08 3.62
C ILE A 82 3.22 -1.37 3.58
N GLU A 83 1.95 -1.54 3.26
CA GLU A 83 1.26 -2.83 3.13
C GLU A 83 0.45 -2.88 1.83
N ASN A 84 -0.01 -4.08 1.48
CA ASN A 84 -1.03 -4.27 0.44
C ASN A 84 -0.69 -3.65 -0.93
N VAL A 85 0.59 -3.70 -1.33
CA VAL A 85 1.04 -3.26 -2.66
C VAL A 85 0.49 -4.21 -3.73
N VAL A 86 -0.35 -3.68 -4.63
CA VAL A 86 -0.96 -4.47 -5.70
C VAL A 86 -1.06 -3.67 -7.00
N THR A 87 -0.84 -4.35 -8.12
CA THR A 87 -1.18 -3.87 -9.47
C THR A 87 -1.99 -4.95 -10.17
N HIS A 88 -3.07 -4.54 -10.83
CA HIS A 88 -3.89 -5.38 -11.69
C HIS A 88 -3.01 -6.17 -12.66
N ALA A 89 -3.30 -7.46 -12.86
CA ALA A 89 -2.40 -8.37 -13.58
C ALA A 89 -2.02 -7.86 -14.99
N ASP A 90 -3.02 -7.39 -15.76
CA ASP A 90 -2.84 -6.87 -17.13
C ASP A 90 -2.18 -5.47 -17.21
N HIS A 91 -1.95 -4.86 -16.05
CA HIS A 91 -1.35 -3.53 -15.90
C HIS A 91 0.03 -3.57 -15.25
N ARG A 92 0.57 -4.75 -14.97
CA ARG A 92 1.92 -4.91 -14.40
C ARG A 92 3.01 -4.47 -15.39
N GLN A 93 4.20 -4.19 -14.84
CA GLN A 93 5.40 -3.76 -15.59
C GLN A 93 5.25 -2.41 -16.34
N LYS A 94 4.24 -1.61 -16.00
CA LYS A 94 4.01 -0.26 -16.56
C LYS A 94 4.39 0.88 -15.61
N GLY A 95 5.00 0.57 -14.46
CA GLY A 95 5.50 1.57 -13.49
C GLY A 95 4.51 2.07 -12.44
N TYR A 96 3.24 1.63 -12.43
CA TYR A 96 2.22 2.10 -11.48
C TYR A 96 2.61 1.94 -10.01
N ALA A 97 3.00 0.73 -9.59
CA ALA A 97 3.41 0.48 -8.21
C ALA A 97 4.66 1.29 -7.82
N SER A 98 5.61 1.47 -8.74
CA SER A 98 6.78 2.33 -8.48
C SER A 98 6.39 3.79 -8.26
N ALA A 99 5.47 4.32 -9.07
CA ALA A 99 4.96 5.68 -8.88
C ALA A 99 4.25 5.84 -7.53
N LEU A 100 3.51 4.81 -7.08
CA LEU A 100 2.88 4.80 -5.77
C LEU A 100 3.89 4.73 -4.62
N LEU A 101 4.90 3.87 -4.72
CA LEU A 101 5.98 3.78 -3.71
C LEU A 101 6.79 5.08 -3.62
N GLN A 102 6.99 5.76 -4.75
CA GLN A 102 7.62 7.09 -4.77
C GLN A 102 6.74 8.11 -4.04
N LYS A 103 5.44 8.16 -4.33
CA LYS A 103 4.51 9.07 -3.63
C LYS A 103 4.45 8.79 -2.13
N ALA A 104 4.39 7.53 -1.73
CA ALA A 104 4.46 7.10 -0.33
C ALA A 104 5.76 7.56 0.33
N SER A 105 6.88 7.46 -0.38
CA SER A 105 8.19 7.93 0.09
C SER A 105 8.23 9.44 0.29
N ASP A 106 7.61 10.20 -0.60
CA ASP A 106 7.55 11.66 -0.49
C ASP A 106 6.69 12.09 0.71
N ILE A 107 5.56 11.42 0.96
CA ILE A 107 4.74 11.66 2.15
C ILE A 107 5.54 11.33 3.42
N ALA A 108 6.20 10.17 3.49
CA ALA A 108 7.01 9.79 4.64
C ALA A 108 8.14 10.81 4.92
N LYS A 109 8.79 11.33 3.87
CA LYS A 109 9.80 12.39 3.99
C LYS A 109 9.21 13.70 4.52
N ALA A 110 8.01 14.09 4.08
CA ALA A 110 7.31 15.28 4.58
C ALA A 110 6.99 15.18 6.08
N PHE A 111 6.72 13.96 6.59
CA PHE A 111 6.58 13.68 8.02
C PHE A 111 7.91 13.52 8.76
N HIS A 112 9.05 13.76 8.10
CA HIS A 112 10.39 13.55 8.64
C HIS A 112 10.65 12.12 9.13
N CYS A 113 9.97 11.13 8.55
CA CYS A 113 10.16 9.73 8.89
C CYS A 113 11.63 9.33 8.74
N TYR A 114 12.14 8.51 9.66
CA TYR A 114 13.53 8.04 9.58
C TYR A 114 13.69 6.79 8.71
N LYS A 115 12.60 6.06 8.46
CA LYS A 115 12.56 4.89 7.57
C LYS A 115 11.13 4.62 7.05
N ILE A 116 11.05 3.75 6.06
CA ILE A 116 9.83 3.08 5.61
C ILE A 116 10.07 1.57 5.76
N SER A 117 9.11 0.85 6.32
CA SER A 117 9.14 -0.61 6.45
C SER A 117 8.12 -1.23 5.51
N LEU A 118 8.50 -2.31 4.83
CA LEU A 118 7.61 -3.11 4.00
C LEU A 118 8.02 -4.58 4.14
N GLU A 119 7.04 -5.47 4.24
CA GLU A 119 7.27 -6.91 4.27
C GLU A 119 6.66 -7.56 3.03
N THR A 120 7.34 -8.58 2.50
CA THR A 120 6.78 -9.40 1.43
C THR A 120 7.03 -10.87 1.72
N GLY A 121 5.98 -11.68 1.60
CA GLY A 121 6.09 -13.15 1.64
C GLY A 121 6.56 -13.77 0.33
N SER A 122 6.90 -12.96 -0.68
CA SER A 122 7.30 -13.45 -2.00
C SER A 122 8.80 -13.74 -2.05
N ASN A 123 9.15 -14.99 -2.30
CA ASN A 123 10.54 -15.39 -2.60
C ASN A 123 10.89 -15.29 -4.09
N LYS A 124 10.02 -14.68 -4.92
CA LYS A 124 10.29 -14.52 -6.35
C LYS A 124 11.32 -13.41 -6.54
N GLU A 125 12.42 -13.74 -7.21
CA GLU A 125 13.51 -12.79 -7.47
C GLU A 125 13.03 -11.53 -8.22
N SER A 126 12.03 -11.66 -9.09
CA SER A 126 11.39 -10.52 -9.76
C SER A 126 10.76 -9.53 -8.78
N THR A 127 10.11 -10.03 -7.72
CA THR A 127 9.47 -9.20 -6.69
C THR A 127 10.54 -8.54 -5.80
N LEU A 128 11.56 -9.29 -5.41
CA LEU A 128 12.67 -8.75 -4.61
C LEU A 128 13.43 -7.66 -5.37
N ASN A 129 13.73 -7.89 -6.65
CA ASN A 129 14.36 -6.90 -7.51
C ASN A 129 13.49 -5.66 -7.73
N PHE A 130 12.17 -5.82 -7.86
CA PHE A 130 11.25 -4.69 -7.89
C PHE A 130 11.40 -3.81 -6.64
N TYR A 131 11.41 -4.40 -5.44
CA TYR A 131 11.59 -3.61 -4.21
C TYR A 131 12.98 -2.98 -4.11
N ARG A 132 14.05 -3.70 -4.49
CA ARG A 132 15.41 -3.11 -4.57
C ARG A 132 15.48 -1.90 -5.49
N GLN A 133 14.86 -2.00 -6.67
CA GLN A 133 14.80 -0.88 -7.64
C GLN A 133 14.02 0.34 -7.11
N ASN A 134 13.09 0.12 -6.18
CA ASN A 134 12.35 1.18 -5.49
C ASN A 134 13.04 1.63 -4.18
N GLY A 135 14.32 1.29 -3.99
CA GLY A 135 15.15 1.78 -2.89
C GLY A 135 15.03 1.02 -1.57
N PHE A 136 14.35 -0.14 -1.57
CA PHE A 136 14.28 -0.99 -0.38
C PHE A 136 15.51 -1.90 -0.29
N ALA A 137 16.16 -1.92 0.88
CA ALA A 137 17.09 -2.98 1.23
C ALA A 137 16.30 -4.23 1.63
N ILE A 138 16.80 -5.40 1.24
CA ILE A 138 16.21 -6.70 1.53
C ILE A 138 17.12 -7.41 2.54
N ASP A 139 16.54 -8.20 3.44
CA ASP A 139 17.25 -9.02 4.44
C ASP A 139 18.08 -8.26 5.50
N GLU A 140 17.83 -6.97 5.72
CA GLU A 140 18.46 -6.24 6.84
C GLU A 140 17.83 -6.57 8.21
N LYS A 141 16.58 -7.04 8.23
CA LYS A 141 15.81 -7.39 9.42
C LYS A 141 14.94 -8.61 9.19
N HIS A 142 14.73 -9.39 10.25
CA HIS A 142 13.77 -10.48 10.26
C HIS A 142 12.37 -9.95 10.56
N SER A 143 11.37 -10.40 9.79
CA SER A 143 9.96 -10.26 10.15
C SER A 143 9.56 -11.35 11.15
N CYS A 144 8.75 -10.98 12.15
CA CYS A 144 8.26 -11.88 13.18
C CYS A 144 6.73 -11.86 13.21
N LEU A 145 6.10 -12.94 12.75
CA LEU A 145 4.64 -13.08 12.73
C LEU A 145 4.15 -13.86 13.95
N LYS A 146 3.25 -13.26 14.74
CA LYS A 146 2.44 -13.96 15.76
C LYS A 146 0.97 -13.82 15.40
N ARG A 147 0.28 -14.95 15.23
CA ARG A 147 -1.18 -14.96 15.02
C ARG A 147 -1.89 -14.79 16.36
N LEU A 148 -2.93 -13.96 16.37
CA LEU A 148 -3.88 -13.79 17.46
C LEU A 148 -5.16 -14.39 16.91
N ASP A 149 -5.61 -15.49 17.52
CA ASP A 149 -6.78 -16.24 17.06
C ASP A 149 -8.06 -15.40 17.04
#